data_AF-A0A0C3EW36-F1
#
_entry.id   AF-A0A0C3EW36-F1
#
_cell.length_a   1.000
_cell.length_b   1.000
_cell.length_c   1.000
_cell.angle_alpha   90.00
_cell.angle_beta   90.00
_cell.angle_gamma   90.00
#
_symmetry.space_group_name_H-M   'P 1'
#
loop_
_entity.id
_entity.type
_entity.pdbx_description
1 polymer ?
#
loop_
_entity_poly.entity_id
_entity_poly.type
_entity_poly.pdbx_seq_one_letter_code
_entity_poly.pdbx_strand_id
1 'polypeptide(L)'
;PQHRQKPAYIIPVELLAYQFTSPVRWIETQDLLFKVFAFKRFIEIDPSPTLTGMAMRTLKAKYEAQDDSITHPHVILCHARNGKEMYYQSHSDLAPAISPPPVQTAATPVTVPSGPAMSVDDIPIKANDVLNVIVAQKLKKKVEEVPLSKSIKDLVGGKSILQNEILGDLQMEFMSAPEKGEELPLEELNATLGVGHSGALGKYTLGLVSRMVGGKMPGGFNITSIKVCLSKAWG
;
A
#
# COMPACT_ATOMS: atom_id res chain seq x y z
N PRO A 1 33.95 14.79 38.65
CA PRO A 1 32.85 15.45 37.88
C PRO A 1 33.29 16.73 37.15
N GLN A 2 33.81 17.74 37.86
CA GLN A 2 34.24 19.03 37.28
C GLN A 2 35.41 18.90 36.30
N HIS A 3 36.40 18.04 36.58
CA HIS A 3 37.52 17.77 35.64
C HIS A 3 37.10 17.08 34.33
N ARG A 4 35.94 16.41 34.28
CA ARG A 4 35.40 15.83 33.03
C ARG A 4 34.61 16.83 32.20
N GLN A 5 34.17 17.95 32.77
CA GLN A 5 33.38 18.95 32.06
C GLN A 5 34.21 19.75 31.05
N LYS A 6 35.47 20.11 31.40
CA LYS A 6 36.36 20.82 30.48
C LYS A 6 36.61 20.03 29.17
N PRO A 7 37.07 18.76 29.18
CA PRO A 7 37.23 18.00 27.95
C PRO A 7 35.90 17.69 27.25
N ALA A 8 34.82 17.47 28.00
CA ALA A 8 33.49 17.28 27.42
C ALA A 8 32.94 18.53 26.71
N TYR A 9 33.45 19.73 27.03
CA TYR A 9 33.15 20.97 26.32
C TYR A 9 34.09 21.18 25.13
N ILE A 10 35.40 21.01 25.33
CA ILE A 10 36.41 21.29 24.29
C ILE A 10 36.26 20.32 23.12
N ILE A 11 36.06 19.02 23.36
CA ILE A 11 36.03 18.01 22.30
C ILE A 11 34.89 18.24 21.28
N PRO A 12 33.62 18.46 21.67
CA PRO A 12 32.56 18.77 20.70
C PRO A 12 32.78 20.06 19.93
N VAL A 13 33.33 21.10 20.59
CA VAL A 13 33.62 22.38 19.93
C VAL A 13 34.66 22.19 18.84
N GLU A 14 35.77 21.53 19.13
CA GLU A 14 36.81 21.24 18.14
C GLU A 14 36.28 20.33 17.02
N LEU A 15 35.51 19.28 17.35
CA LEU A 15 34.92 18.39 16.34
C LEU A 15 34.02 19.16 15.36
N LEU A 16 33.16 20.05 15.85
CA LEU A 16 32.28 20.86 15.00
C LEU A 16 33.07 21.88 14.18
N ALA A 17 34.12 22.48 14.75
CA ALA A 17 34.97 23.43 14.04
C ALA A 17 35.71 22.76 12.87
N TYR A 18 36.34 21.60 13.11
CA TYR A 18 37.06 20.86 12.07
C TYR A 18 36.14 20.14 11.08
N GLN A 19 34.89 19.82 11.46
CA GLN A 19 33.92 19.20 10.56
C GLN A 19 33.65 20.05 9.32
N PHE A 20 33.70 21.39 9.43
CA PHE A 20 33.42 22.29 8.31
C PHE A 20 34.45 22.16 7.17
N THR A 21 35.70 21.79 7.50
CA THR A 21 36.82 21.74 6.55
C THR A 21 37.36 20.32 6.34
N SER A 22 36.80 19.33 7.03
CA SER A 22 37.20 17.92 6.93
C SER A 22 36.18 17.11 6.13
N PRO A 23 36.61 16.07 5.39
CA PRO A 23 35.69 15.21 4.67
C PRO A 23 34.76 14.44 5.63
N VAL A 24 33.49 14.30 5.23
CA VAL A 24 32.49 13.53 6.00
C VAL A 24 32.71 12.04 5.77
N ARG A 25 33.15 11.34 6.81
CA ARG A 25 33.44 9.89 6.80
C ARG A 25 32.18 9.05 7.03
N TRP A 26 31.21 9.20 6.12
CA TRP A 26 29.88 8.62 6.29
C TRP A 26 29.85 7.10 6.10
N ILE A 27 30.74 6.55 5.26
CA ILE A 27 30.84 5.11 5.03
C ILE A 27 31.29 4.41 6.31
N GLU A 28 32.33 4.92 6.96
CA GLU A 28 32.84 4.35 8.21
C GLU A 28 31.84 4.54 9.35
N THR A 29 31.11 5.65 9.35
CA THR A 29 30.03 5.90 10.32
C THR A 29 28.93 4.84 10.17
N GLN A 30 28.50 4.55 8.94
CA GLN A 30 27.53 3.47 8.70
C GLN A 30 28.08 2.10 9.09
N ASP A 31 29.34 1.80 8.78
CA ASP A 31 29.96 0.54 9.17
C ASP A 31 30.00 0.36 10.70
N LEU A 32 30.22 1.43 11.47
CA LEU A 32 30.10 1.40 12.94
C LEU A 32 28.65 1.16 13.39
N LEU A 33 27.68 1.82 12.77
CA LEU A 33 26.26 1.65 13.10
C LEU A 33 25.79 0.21 12.87
N PHE A 34 26.13 -0.39 11.72
CA PHE A 34 25.73 -1.76 11.39
C PHE A 34 26.51 -2.82 12.19
N LYS A 35 27.84 -2.68 12.32
CA LYS A 35 28.67 -3.74 12.94
C LYS A 35 28.80 -3.64 14.45
N VAL A 36 29.05 -2.45 14.97
CA VAL A 36 29.41 -2.25 16.38
C VAL A 36 28.17 -2.02 17.22
N PHE A 37 27.32 -1.10 16.77
CA PHE A 37 26.10 -0.77 17.49
C PHE A 37 24.94 -1.73 17.17
N ALA A 38 25.00 -2.43 16.03
CA ALA A 38 24.00 -3.39 15.58
C ALA A 38 22.57 -2.86 15.80
N PHE A 39 22.30 -1.65 15.29
CA PHE A 39 21.02 -0.98 15.52
C PHE A 39 19.87 -1.87 15.04
N LYS A 40 18.67 -1.68 15.61
CA LYS A 40 17.43 -2.30 15.08
C LYS A 40 16.57 -1.32 14.32
N ARG A 41 16.61 -0.04 14.72
CA ARG A 41 15.88 1.04 14.07
C ARG A 41 16.85 2.17 13.71
N PHE A 42 16.90 2.52 12.44
CA PHE A 42 17.55 3.72 11.94
C PHE A 42 16.47 4.74 11.59
N ILE A 43 16.53 5.94 12.16
CA ILE A 43 15.53 6.98 11.98
C ILE A 43 16.23 8.24 11.49
N GLU A 44 15.91 8.64 10.27
CA GLU A 44 16.34 9.91 9.67
C GLU A 44 15.35 11.03 9.99
N ILE A 45 15.87 12.15 10.49
CA ILE A 45 15.09 13.35 10.80
C ILE A 45 15.45 14.42 9.77
N ASP A 46 14.87 14.30 8.59
CA ASP A 46 15.07 15.23 7.49
C ASP A 46 13.80 15.35 6.64
N PRO A 47 13.62 16.45 5.88
CA PRO A 47 12.50 16.61 4.97
C PRO A 47 12.51 15.64 3.79
N SER A 48 13.66 15.01 3.49
CA SER A 48 13.83 14.00 2.45
C SER A 48 14.55 12.76 2.98
N PRO A 49 14.35 11.57 2.39
CA PRO A 49 14.92 10.30 2.88
C PRO A 49 16.32 10.02 2.29
N THR A 50 17.24 10.97 2.41
CA THR A 50 18.54 10.90 1.77
C THR A 50 19.44 9.86 2.45
N LEU A 51 19.58 9.97 3.77
CA LEU A 51 20.40 9.09 4.59
C LEU A 51 19.79 7.69 4.70
N THR A 52 18.47 7.58 4.75
CA THR A 52 17.71 6.33 4.64
C THR A 52 18.05 5.61 3.36
N GLY A 53 18.05 6.32 2.23
CA GLY A 53 18.42 5.77 0.93
C GLY A 53 19.88 5.32 0.85
N MET A 54 20.79 5.98 1.58
CA MET A 54 22.18 5.53 1.71
C MET A 54 22.28 4.29 2.60
N ALA A 55 21.64 4.29 3.77
CA ALA A 55 21.66 3.18 4.72
C ALA A 55 21.09 1.90 4.12
N MET A 56 19.98 1.98 3.38
CA MET A 56 19.40 0.84 2.64
C MET A 56 20.35 0.27 1.60
N ARG A 57 21.07 1.12 0.85
CA ARG A 57 22.08 0.66 -0.14
C ARG A 57 23.24 -0.04 0.55
N THR A 58 23.72 0.49 1.67
CA THR A 58 24.82 -0.11 2.45
C THR A 58 24.39 -1.45 3.06
N LEU A 59 23.19 -1.53 3.63
CA LEU A 59 22.61 -2.78 4.14
C LEU A 59 22.61 -3.86 3.06
N LYS A 60 22.00 -3.56 1.91
CA LYS A 60 21.92 -4.47 0.76
C LYS A 60 23.31 -4.88 0.23
N ALA A 61 24.26 -3.95 0.21
CA ALA A 61 25.58 -4.21 -0.36
C ALA A 61 26.50 -5.03 0.55
N LYS A 62 26.37 -4.90 1.88
CA LYS A 62 27.38 -5.41 2.83
C LYS A 62 26.83 -6.30 3.94
N TYR A 63 25.58 -6.12 4.36
CA TYR A 63 25.09 -6.62 5.66
C TYR A 63 23.90 -7.57 5.56
N GLU A 64 23.14 -7.57 4.47
CA GLU A 64 21.95 -8.40 4.26
C GLU A 64 22.17 -9.88 4.61
N ALA A 65 23.21 -10.51 4.03
CA ALA A 65 23.53 -11.91 4.31
C ALA A 65 23.94 -12.19 5.76
N GLN A 66 24.59 -11.21 6.42
CA GLN A 66 24.96 -11.34 7.82
C GLN A 66 23.71 -11.24 8.70
N ASP A 67 22.83 -10.27 8.45
CA ASP A 67 21.62 -10.03 9.24
C ASP A 67 20.61 -11.19 9.13
N ASP A 68 20.48 -11.79 7.95
CA ASP A 68 19.65 -12.97 7.72
C ASP A 68 20.11 -14.17 8.56
N SER A 69 21.42 -14.33 8.73
CA SER A 69 22.00 -15.45 9.49
C SER A 69 21.75 -15.35 11.01
N ILE A 70 21.55 -14.13 11.52
CA ILE A 70 21.36 -13.86 12.96
C ILE A 70 19.94 -13.40 13.30
N THR A 71 19.01 -13.41 12.34
CA THR A 71 17.61 -12.95 12.51
C THR A 71 17.54 -11.55 13.14
N HIS A 72 18.35 -10.61 12.64
CA HIS A 72 18.39 -9.24 13.15
C HIS A 72 17.80 -8.27 12.12
N PRO A 73 16.47 -8.05 12.12
CA PRO A 73 15.84 -7.20 11.12
C PRO A 73 16.13 -5.72 11.40
N HIS A 74 16.74 -5.03 10.43
CA HIS A 74 16.89 -3.58 10.45
C HIS A 74 15.63 -2.90 9.92
N VAL A 75 15.09 -1.96 10.68
CA VAL A 75 13.99 -1.09 10.27
C VAL A 75 14.56 0.31 10.02
N ILE A 76 14.58 0.75 8.77
CA ILE A 76 15.17 2.02 8.35
C ILE A 76 14.05 2.96 7.89
N LEU A 77 13.86 4.07 8.59
CA LEU A 77 12.72 4.99 8.47
C LEU A 77 13.19 6.43 8.26
N CYS A 78 12.38 7.20 7.55
CA CYS A 78 12.54 8.65 7.44
C CYS A 78 11.30 9.36 7.98
N HIS A 79 11.48 10.41 8.80
CA HIS A 79 10.39 11.19 9.37
C HIS A 79 9.40 11.71 8.32
N ALA A 80 9.90 12.21 7.18
CA ALA A 80 9.05 12.73 6.11
C ALA A 80 8.14 11.68 5.45
N ARG A 81 8.47 10.39 5.53
CA ARG A 81 7.73 9.29 4.88
C ARG A 81 7.01 8.35 5.85
N ASN A 82 7.58 8.13 7.03
CA ASN A 82 7.19 7.09 7.97
C ASN A 82 6.59 7.65 9.27
N GLY A 83 6.05 8.87 9.26
CA GLY A 83 5.52 9.54 10.46
C GLY A 83 4.57 8.65 11.28
N LYS A 84 3.59 7.98 10.64
CA LYS A 84 2.62 7.12 11.34
C LYS A 84 3.27 5.98 12.12
N GLU A 85 4.28 5.33 11.54
CA GLU A 85 5.02 4.23 12.17
C GLU A 85 5.94 4.73 13.29
N MET A 86 6.52 5.92 13.14
CA MET A 86 7.35 6.55 14.16
C MET A 86 6.55 7.01 15.38
N TYR A 87 5.34 7.54 15.16
CA TYR A 87 4.42 7.95 16.22
C TYR A 87 3.56 6.80 16.76
N TYR A 88 3.81 5.56 16.35
CA TYR A 88 3.05 4.37 16.75
C TYR A 88 1.54 4.48 16.52
N GLN A 89 1.13 5.27 15.54
CA GLN A 89 -0.28 5.55 15.22
C GLN A 89 -0.92 4.42 14.39
N SER A 90 -0.13 3.45 13.95
CA SER A 90 -0.59 2.26 13.22
C SER A 90 -1.35 1.25 14.09
N HIS A 91 -1.40 1.46 15.42
CA HIS A 91 -2.10 0.59 16.38
C HIS A 91 -3.05 1.40 17.27
N SER A 92 -4.14 1.89 16.69
CA SER A 92 -5.33 2.30 17.47
C SER A 92 -6.41 1.20 17.45
N ASP A 93 -6.00 -0.08 17.45
CA ASP A 93 -6.89 -1.25 17.59
C ASP A 93 -6.33 -2.30 18.57
N LEU A 94 -5.40 -1.90 19.46
CA LEU A 94 -5.01 -2.73 20.60
C LEU A 94 -5.72 -2.24 21.86
N ALA A 95 -7.04 -2.41 21.89
CA ALA A 95 -7.75 -2.48 23.15
C ALA A 95 -7.26 -3.73 23.91
N PRO A 96 -6.92 -3.66 25.21
CA PRO A 96 -6.56 -4.84 25.97
C PRO A 96 -7.78 -5.78 26.01
N ALA A 97 -7.63 -6.95 25.40
CA ALA A 97 -8.63 -8.01 25.44
C ALA A 97 -8.76 -8.54 26.88
N ILE A 98 -9.71 -7.98 27.62
CA ILE A 98 -10.24 -8.61 28.83
C ILE A 98 -11.33 -9.57 28.34
N SER A 99 -11.04 -10.87 28.34
CA SER A 99 -12.02 -11.92 28.03
C SER A 99 -13.12 -11.98 29.10
N PRO A 100 -14.41 -11.88 28.76
CA PRO A 100 -15.48 -12.45 29.55
C PRO A 100 -15.74 -13.91 29.11
N PRO A 101 -16.29 -14.77 29.99
CA PRO A 101 -16.47 -16.20 29.72
C PRO A 101 -17.57 -16.47 28.66
N PRO A 102 -17.57 -17.65 28.02
CA PRO A 102 -18.45 -17.92 26.89
C PRO A 102 -19.88 -18.19 27.37
N VAL A 103 -20.82 -17.34 26.96
CA VAL A 103 -22.25 -17.64 26.98
C VAL A 103 -22.68 -18.11 25.59
N GLN A 104 -23.10 -19.36 25.52
CA GLN A 104 -23.86 -19.90 24.39
C GLN A 104 -25.13 -19.06 24.21
N THR A 105 -25.38 -18.56 23.00
CA THR A 105 -26.72 -18.15 22.60
C THR A 105 -26.90 -18.43 21.11
N ALA A 106 -28.01 -19.09 20.83
CA ALA A 106 -28.45 -19.62 19.56
C ALA A 106 -28.54 -18.56 18.46
N ALA A 107 -28.39 -19.03 17.22
CA ALA A 107 -28.64 -18.26 16.02
C ALA A 107 -30.09 -17.73 15.99
N THR A 108 -30.23 -16.42 15.89
CA THR A 108 -31.44 -15.76 15.40
C THR A 108 -31.13 -14.96 14.14
N PRO A 109 -32.04 -14.90 13.17
CA PRO A 109 -31.80 -14.25 11.88
C PRO A 109 -31.56 -12.74 12.05
N VAL A 110 -30.63 -12.20 11.28
CA VAL A 110 -30.31 -10.77 11.24
C VAL A 110 -31.51 -10.03 10.63
N THR A 111 -32.31 -9.37 11.45
CA THR A 111 -33.30 -8.40 11.01
C THR A 111 -32.58 -7.15 10.50
N VAL A 112 -32.67 -6.92 9.19
CA VAL A 112 -32.27 -5.67 8.52
C VAL A 112 -33.17 -4.53 9.03
N PRO A 113 -32.63 -3.33 9.34
CA PRO A 113 -33.47 -2.20 9.68
C PRO A 113 -34.28 -1.79 8.45
N SER A 114 -35.58 -2.04 8.49
CA SER A 114 -36.55 -1.57 7.50
C SER A 114 -36.90 -0.10 7.83
N GLY A 115 -36.03 0.81 7.40
CA GLY A 115 -36.36 2.22 7.24
C GLY A 115 -36.75 2.49 5.78
N PRO A 116 -37.60 3.50 5.48
CA PRO A 116 -37.85 3.89 4.09
C PRO A 116 -36.51 4.26 3.45
N ALA A 117 -36.15 3.57 2.36
CA ALA A 117 -34.95 3.86 1.61
C ALA A 117 -35.00 5.32 1.14
N MET A 118 -34.05 6.14 1.60
CA MET A 118 -33.77 7.42 0.96
C MET A 118 -33.43 7.13 -0.50
N SER A 119 -34.06 7.83 -1.44
CA SER A 119 -33.67 7.76 -2.85
C SER A 119 -32.22 8.20 -2.98
N VAL A 120 -31.33 7.27 -3.33
CA VAL A 120 -29.93 7.55 -3.57
C VAL A 120 -29.78 8.00 -5.02
N ASP A 121 -29.02 9.06 -5.27
CA ASP A 121 -28.75 9.52 -6.62
C ASP A 121 -27.89 8.50 -7.39
N ASP A 122 -28.30 8.16 -8.62
CA ASP A 122 -27.58 7.23 -9.48
C ASP A 122 -26.31 7.90 -10.03
N ILE A 123 -25.14 7.41 -9.60
CA ILE A 123 -23.84 7.93 -10.02
C ILE A 123 -23.24 6.95 -11.05
N PRO A 124 -22.89 7.42 -12.26
CA PRO A 124 -22.22 6.60 -13.26
C PRO A 124 -20.92 6.02 -12.71
N ILE A 125 -20.59 4.79 -13.15
CA ILE A 125 -19.39 4.10 -12.69
C ILE A 125 -18.16 4.90 -13.13
N LYS A 126 -17.23 5.15 -12.21
CA LYS A 126 -15.99 5.86 -12.53
C LYS A 126 -14.99 4.90 -13.16
N ALA A 127 -14.27 5.37 -14.18
CA ALA A 127 -13.19 4.61 -14.82
C ALA A 127 -12.12 4.15 -13.80
N ASN A 128 -11.89 4.94 -12.75
CA ASN A 128 -10.95 4.63 -11.66
C ASN A 128 -11.32 3.32 -10.95
N ASP A 129 -12.60 3.19 -10.59
CA ASP A 129 -13.09 2.04 -9.85
C ASP A 129 -12.98 0.78 -10.70
N VAL A 130 -13.30 0.89 -11.99
CA VAL A 130 -13.16 -0.20 -12.97
C VAL A 130 -11.71 -0.63 -13.14
N LEU A 131 -10.79 0.32 -13.37
CA LEU A 131 -9.35 0.03 -13.53
C LEU A 131 -8.79 -0.68 -12.30
N ASN A 132 -9.06 -0.17 -11.10
CA ASN A 132 -8.55 -0.73 -9.86
C ASN A 132 -9.07 -2.15 -9.61
N VAL A 133 -10.35 -2.39 -9.88
CA VAL A 133 -10.95 -3.71 -9.72
C VAL A 133 -10.36 -4.71 -10.71
N ILE A 134 -10.12 -4.33 -11.97
CA ILE A 134 -9.49 -5.20 -12.97
C ILE A 134 -8.08 -5.59 -12.53
N VAL A 135 -7.26 -4.60 -12.15
CA VAL A 135 -5.87 -4.84 -11.72
C VAL A 135 -5.83 -5.70 -10.45
N ALA A 136 -6.66 -5.39 -9.45
CA ALA A 136 -6.74 -6.15 -8.20
C ALA A 136 -7.18 -7.60 -8.43
N GLN A 137 -8.21 -7.82 -9.24
CA GLN A 137 -8.73 -9.13 -9.59
C GLN A 137 -7.66 -9.99 -10.29
N LYS A 138 -6.90 -9.40 -11.21
CA LYS A 138 -5.83 -10.10 -11.92
C LYS A 138 -4.65 -10.44 -11.03
N LEU A 139 -4.28 -9.54 -10.13
CA LEU A 139 -3.22 -9.74 -9.14
C LEU A 139 -3.65 -10.66 -7.98
N LYS A 140 -4.94 -11.02 -7.89
CA LYS A 140 -5.54 -11.79 -6.77
C LYS A 140 -5.30 -11.11 -5.42
N LYS A 141 -5.34 -9.78 -5.40
CA LYS A 141 -5.19 -8.95 -4.20
C LYS A 141 -6.49 -8.25 -3.88
N LYS A 142 -6.62 -7.76 -2.66
CA LYS A 142 -7.72 -6.85 -2.33
C LYS A 142 -7.53 -5.52 -3.06
N VAL A 143 -8.63 -4.82 -3.36
CA VAL A 143 -8.57 -3.50 -4.02
C VAL A 143 -7.73 -2.51 -3.21
N GLU A 144 -7.82 -2.59 -1.88
CA GLU A 144 -7.05 -1.76 -0.92
C GLU A 144 -5.52 -2.02 -0.95
N GLU A 145 -5.10 -3.20 -1.43
CA GLU A 145 -3.69 -3.61 -1.47
C GLU A 145 -2.99 -3.18 -2.77
N VAL A 146 -3.72 -2.57 -3.71
CA VAL A 146 -3.18 -2.09 -4.99
C VAL A 146 -2.87 -0.59 -4.88
N PRO A 147 -1.59 -0.21 -4.78
CA PRO A 147 -1.21 1.20 -4.70
C PRO A 147 -1.39 1.90 -6.07
N LEU A 148 -2.14 2.99 -6.08
CA LEU A 148 -2.42 3.79 -7.29
C LEU A 148 -1.18 4.50 -7.84
N SER A 149 -0.18 4.74 -6.98
CA SER A 149 1.06 5.42 -7.34
C SER A 149 2.03 4.55 -8.16
N LYS A 150 1.78 3.24 -8.32
CA LYS A 150 2.65 2.32 -9.05
C LYS A 150 2.13 2.06 -10.47
N SER A 151 3.02 1.72 -11.38
CA SER A 151 2.65 1.30 -12.73
C SER A 151 2.21 -0.18 -12.77
N ILE A 152 1.52 -0.58 -13.84
CA ILE A 152 1.18 -2.00 -14.06
C ILE A 152 2.47 -2.84 -14.12
N LYS A 153 3.51 -2.34 -14.79
CA LYS A 153 4.82 -2.99 -14.90
C LYS A 153 5.47 -3.25 -13.53
N ASP A 154 5.38 -2.30 -12.60
CA ASP A 154 5.90 -2.47 -11.24
C ASP A 154 5.07 -3.46 -10.42
N LEU A 155 3.74 -3.45 -10.59
CA LEU A 155 2.82 -4.31 -9.86
C LEU A 155 2.94 -5.79 -10.25
N VAL A 156 3.25 -6.08 -11.51
CA VAL A 156 3.43 -7.46 -12.01
C VAL A 156 4.85 -7.99 -11.78
N GLY A 157 5.80 -7.15 -11.38
CA GLY A 157 7.17 -7.55 -11.01
C GLY A 157 7.94 -8.23 -12.13
N GLY A 158 7.84 -7.71 -13.36
CA GLY A 158 8.56 -8.25 -14.53
C GLY A 158 7.92 -9.49 -15.18
N LYS A 159 6.76 -9.95 -14.71
CA LYS A 159 5.99 -11.02 -15.36
C LYS A 159 5.27 -10.50 -16.60
N SER A 160 6.00 -10.43 -17.72
CA SER A 160 5.49 -9.88 -18.99
C SER A 160 4.22 -10.56 -19.50
N ILE A 161 4.01 -11.86 -19.23
CA ILE A 161 2.76 -12.56 -19.58
C ILE A 161 1.56 -11.91 -18.86
N LEU A 162 1.68 -11.73 -17.54
CA LEU A 162 0.60 -11.16 -16.72
C LEU A 162 0.37 -9.69 -17.05
N GLN A 163 1.44 -8.97 -17.40
CA GLN A 163 1.36 -7.60 -17.92
C GLN A 163 0.51 -7.52 -19.19
N ASN A 164 0.82 -8.35 -20.21
CA ASN A 164 0.11 -8.35 -21.48
C ASN A 164 -1.34 -8.81 -21.33
N GLU A 165 -1.61 -9.72 -20.40
CA GLU A 165 -2.98 -10.09 -20.05
C GLU A 165 -3.76 -8.91 -19.46
N ILE A 166 -3.18 -8.14 -18.52
CA ILE A 166 -3.84 -6.95 -17.96
C ILE A 166 -4.10 -5.93 -19.06
N LEU A 167 -3.12 -5.65 -19.92
CA LEU A 167 -3.29 -4.70 -21.03
C LEU A 167 -4.38 -5.14 -22.01
N GLY A 168 -4.43 -6.43 -22.36
CA GLY A 168 -5.49 -6.98 -23.20
C GLY A 168 -6.87 -6.87 -22.54
N ASP A 169 -6.95 -7.12 -21.23
CA ASP A 169 -8.17 -6.97 -20.44
C ASP A 169 -8.65 -5.50 -20.40
N LEU A 170 -7.73 -4.55 -20.24
CA LEU A 170 -8.03 -3.11 -20.30
C LEU A 170 -8.46 -2.64 -21.69
N GLN A 171 -7.87 -3.19 -22.75
CA GLN A 171 -8.27 -2.88 -24.12
C GLN A 171 -9.69 -3.36 -24.43
N MET A 172 -10.08 -4.54 -23.91
CA MET A 172 -11.45 -5.04 -24.00
C MET A 172 -12.46 -4.20 -23.19
N GLU A 173 -12.00 -3.56 -22.12
CA GLU A 173 -12.84 -2.75 -21.24
C GLU A 173 -13.07 -1.34 -21.78
N PHE A 174 -11.99 -0.60 -22.09
CA PHE A 174 -12.05 0.83 -22.38
C PHE A 174 -12.03 1.18 -23.88
N MET A 175 -11.86 0.20 -24.77
CA MET A 175 -11.76 0.33 -26.25
C MET A 175 -10.59 1.18 -26.77
N SER A 176 -10.14 2.19 -26.03
CA SER A 176 -8.99 3.05 -26.30
C SER A 176 -8.08 3.05 -25.08
N ALA A 177 -7.02 2.24 -25.11
CA ALA A 177 -5.97 2.26 -24.10
C ALA A 177 -4.84 3.20 -24.58
N PRO A 178 -4.21 3.99 -23.68
CA PRO A 178 -3.11 4.88 -24.06
C PRO A 178 -1.90 4.10 -24.56
N GLU A 179 -1.14 4.68 -25.50
CA GLU A 179 0.15 4.12 -25.89
C GLU A 179 1.09 4.11 -24.67
N LYS A 180 1.69 2.95 -24.38
CA LYS A 180 2.56 2.70 -23.20
C LYS A 180 1.88 2.84 -21.84
N GLY A 181 0.57 2.56 -21.75
CA GLY A 181 -0.18 2.60 -20.49
C GLY A 181 0.39 1.72 -19.37
N GLU A 182 1.22 0.72 -19.69
CA GLU A 182 1.90 -0.15 -18.73
C GLU A 182 2.98 0.54 -17.88
N GLU A 183 3.57 1.63 -18.39
CA GLU A 183 4.64 2.38 -17.71
C GLU A 183 4.10 3.56 -16.90
N LEU A 184 2.86 3.98 -17.17
CA LEU A 184 2.21 5.05 -16.45
C LEU A 184 1.77 4.59 -15.05
N PRO A 185 1.87 5.45 -14.02
CA PRO A 185 1.20 5.24 -12.75
C PRO A 185 -0.31 5.02 -12.96
N LEU A 186 -0.95 4.19 -12.14
CA LEU A 186 -2.40 3.95 -12.27
C LEU A 186 -3.23 5.23 -12.15
N GLU A 187 -2.78 6.23 -11.38
CA GLU A 187 -3.43 7.54 -11.29
C GLU A 187 -3.49 8.28 -12.63
N GLU A 188 -2.37 8.32 -13.35
CA GLU A 188 -2.26 8.98 -14.66
C GLU A 188 -2.95 8.16 -15.76
N LEU A 189 -2.81 6.83 -15.70
CA LEU A 189 -3.51 5.92 -16.59
C LEU A 189 -5.03 6.08 -16.45
N ASN A 190 -5.54 6.20 -15.22
CA ASN A 190 -6.95 6.46 -14.95
C ASN A 190 -7.42 7.81 -15.51
N ALA A 191 -6.65 8.88 -15.32
CA ALA A 191 -7.01 10.19 -15.88
C ALA A 191 -7.18 10.11 -17.41
N THR A 192 -6.35 9.32 -18.07
CA THR A 192 -6.39 9.13 -19.52
C THR A 192 -7.56 8.23 -19.96
N LEU A 193 -7.79 7.12 -19.25
CA LEU A 193 -8.92 6.20 -19.52
C LEU A 193 -10.28 6.80 -19.19
N GLY A 194 -10.34 7.78 -18.31
CA GLY A 194 -11.55 8.54 -17.99
C GLY A 194 -12.05 9.39 -19.16
N VAL A 195 -11.17 9.80 -20.08
CA VAL A 195 -11.54 10.60 -21.25
C VAL A 195 -12.27 9.70 -22.25
N GLY A 196 -13.61 9.79 -22.24
CA GLY A 196 -14.47 9.00 -23.13
C GLY A 196 -15.12 7.77 -22.48
N HIS A 197 -14.95 7.57 -21.17
CA HIS A 197 -15.69 6.52 -20.45
C HIS A 197 -17.18 6.87 -20.38
N SER A 198 -18.04 5.93 -20.81
CA SER A 198 -19.50 6.11 -20.87
C SER A 198 -20.20 6.00 -19.51
N GLY A 199 -19.46 5.66 -18.44
CA GLY A 199 -20.02 5.39 -17.12
C GLY A 199 -20.65 4.00 -16.98
N ALA A 200 -20.49 3.15 -17.99
CA ALA A 200 -21.00 1.79 -18.02
C ALA A 200 -19.86 0.76 -18.00
N LEU A 201 -20.17 -0.44 -17.52
CA LEU A 201 -19.24 -1.58 -17.56
C LEU A 201 -18.96 -2.00 -19.01
N GLY A 202 -17.68 -2.21 -19.32
CA GLY A 202 -17.22 -2.76 -20.58
C GLY A 202 -17.45 -4.27 -20.69
N LYS A 203 -17.03 -4.83 -21.83
CA LYS A 203 -17.25 -6.26 -22.12
C LYS A 203 -16.54 -7.18 -21.11
N TYR A 204 -15.35 -6.78 -20.67
CA TYR A 204 -14.54 -7.59 -19.79
C TYR A 204 -15.13 -7.67 -18.38
N THR A 205 -15.44 -6.53 -17.76
CA THR A 205 -16.06 -6.50 -16.43
C THR A 205 -17.46 -7.11 -16.42
N LEU A 206 -18.26 -6.89 -17.47
CA LEU A 206 -19.59 -7.52 -17.59
C LEU A 206 -19.48 -9.06 -17.63
N GLY A 207 -18.47 -9.58 -18.33
CA GLY A 207 -18.15 -11.01 -18.33
C GLY A 207 -17.70 -11.53 -16.98
N LEU A 208 -16.90 -10.76 -16.24
CA LEU A 208 -16.48 -11.10 -14.88
C LEU A 208 -17.65 -11.16 -13.90
N VAL A 209 -18.55 -10.16 -13.94
CA VAL A 209 -19.75 -10.13 -13.09
C VAL A 209 -20.64 -11.33 -13.42
N SER A 210 -20.87 -11.63 -14.69
CA SER A 210 -21.68 -12.78 -15.11
C SER A 210 -21.11 -14.10 -14.60
N ARG A 211 -19.78 -14.27 -14.68
CA ARG A 211 -19.08 -15.46 -14.16
C ARG A 211 -19.17 -15.54 -12.63
N MET A 212 -19.03 -14.41 -11.93
CA MET A 212 -19.15 -14.34 -10.48
C MET A 212 -20.55 -14.75 -10.03
N VAL A 213 -21.59 -14.20 -10.65
CA VAL A 213 -22.99 -14.51 -10.34
C VAL A 213 -23.25 -16.00 -10.58
N GLY A 214 -22.88 -16.53 -11.76
CA GLY A 214 -23.10 -17.95 -12.07
C GLY A 214 -22.29 -18.92 -11.20
N GLY A 215 -21.14 -18.51 -10.67
CA GLY A 215 -20.25 -19.39 -9.90
C GLY A 215 -20.37 -19.28 -8.38
N LYS A 216 -20.94 -18.20 -7.84
CA LYS A 216 -20.96 -17.91 -6.40
C LYS A 216 -22.34 -17.65 -5.80
N MET A 217 -23.35 -17.38 -6.62
CA MET A 217 -24.71 -17.15 -6.13
C MET A 217 -25.50 -18.46 -6.04
N PRO A 218 -26.49 -18.55 -5.14
CA PRO A 218 -27.38 -19.69 -5.06
C PRO A 218 -28.20 -19.86 -6.35
N GLY A 219 -28.60 -21.09 -6.65
CA GLY A 219 -29.38 -21.42 -7.84
C GLY A 219 -30.66 -20.59 -7.95
N GLY A 220 -30.89 -19.98 -9.12
CA GLY A 220 -32.03 -19.09 -9.37
C GLY A 220 -31.80 -17.62 -9.01
N PHE A 221 -30.74 -17.28 -8.25
CA PHE A 221 -30.41 -15.90 -7.90
C PHE A 221 -29.57 -15.22 -9.00
N ASN A 222 -30.27 -14.74 -10.03
CA ASN A 222 -29.69 -14.13 -11.22
C ASN A 222 -29.38 -12.63 -11.03
N ILE A 223 -28.73 -12.02 -12.04
CA ILE A 223 -28.33 -10.60 -12.00
C ILE A 223 -29.52 -9.64 -11.81
N THR A 224 -30.68 -9.99 -12.35
CA THR A 224 -31.92 -9.22 -12.20
C THR A 224 -32.40 -9.25 -10.75
N SER A 225 -32.36 -10.43 -10.12
CA SER A 225 -32.73 -10.62 -8.71
C SER A 225 -31.80 -9.86 -7.78
N ILE A 226 -30.50 -9.82 -8.08
CA ILE A 226 -29.50 -9.03 -7.36
C ILE A 226 -29.83 -7.54 -7.45
N LYS A 227 -30.09 -7.02 -8.66
CA LYS A 227 -30.45 -5.61 -8.87
C LYS A 227 -31.70 -5.23 -8.07
N VAL A 228 -32.74 -6.06 -8.12
CA VAL A 228 -33.98 -5.85 -7.33
C VAL A 228 -33.70 -5.88 -5.82
N CYS A 229 -32.87 -6.80 -5.35
CA CYS A 229 -32.51 -6.90 -3.94
C CYS A 229 -31.73 -5.67 -3.46
N LEU A 230 -30.73 -5.23 -4.23
CA LEU A 230 -29.94 -4.04 -3.91
C LEU A 230 -30.80 -2.80 -3.88
N SER A 231 -31.66 -2.61 -4.88
CA SER A 231 -32.51 -1.42 -4.92
C SER A 231 -33.55 -1.42 -3.80
N LYS A 232 -34.16 -2.58 -3.51
CA LYS A 232 -35.12 -2.70 -2.39
C LYS A 232 -34.47 -2.45 -1.02
N ALA A 233 -33.23 -2.88 -0.83
CA ALA A 233 -32.55 -2.77 0.46
C ALA A 233 -31.82 -1.44 0.67
N TRP A 234 -31.34 -0.81 -0.41
CA TRP A 234 -30.39 0.32 -0.33
C TRP A 234 -30.74 1.53 -1.20
N GLY A 235 -31.84 1.49 -1.97
CA GLY A 235 -32.39 2.65 -2.71
C GLY A 235 -32.11 2.65 -4.20
#